data_AF-A0A9P6SHN9-F1
#
_entry.id   AF-A0A9P6SHN9-F1
#
_cell.length_a   1.000
_cell.length_b   1.000
_cell.length_c   1.000
_cell.angle_alpha   90.00
_cell.angle_beta   90.00
_cell.angle_gamma   90.00
#
_symmetry.space_group_name_H-M   'P 1'
#
loop_
_entity.id
_entity.type
_entity.pdbx_description
1 polymer ?
#
loop_
_entity_poly.entity_id
_entity_poly.type
_entity_poly.pdbx_seq_one_letter_code
_entity_poly.pdbx_strand_id
1 'polypeptide(L)'
;MAELMELKQMKVRQEDLMHLKDQVFQTGQNLEEKQTILDEVRAERKVLHSELNRYIAMVKQVQKDLELAAEAETQLTKERDQLSQYLNQLRDHDFKVLKEEVDQLRAKKGLRPLQSLEQEQEEVMGRYLEERRGQWREDGVAPQDPSSSLPSSSLTNMNNSGSGSSLVDATAVDTSSRRQGAGSSSSSSGAAAAANSSSASSISRQGQGWRQSIQQITSIILV
;
A
#
# COMPACT_ATOMS: atom_id res chain seq x y z
N MET A 1 -40.46 -18.68 -80.61
CA MET A 1 -39.03 -18.39 -80.34
C MET A 1 -38.84 -17.31 -79.28
N ALA A 2 -39.55 -16.17 -79.35
CA ALA A 2 -39.47 -15.10 -78.35
C ALA A 2 -39.83 -15.55 -76.92
N GLU A 3 -40.97 -16.23 -76.74
CA GLU A 3 -41.43 -16.74 -75.43
C GLU A 3 -40.43 -17.69 -74.75
N LEU A 4 -39.73 -18.52 -75.53
CA LEU A 4 -38.70 -19.43 -75.00
C LEU A 4 -37.47 -18.68 -74.48
N MET A 5 -37.10 -17.57 -75.12
CA MET A 5 -36.01 -16.71 -74.64
C MET A 5 -36.39 -15.99 -73.34
N GLU A 6 -37.64 -15.52 -73.26
CA GLU A 6 -38.17 -14.86 -72.07
C GLU A 6 -38.23 -15.81 -70.86
N LEU A 7 -38.66 -17.06 -71.07
CA LEU A 7 -38.69 -18.07 -70.01
C LEU A 7 -37.29 -18.45 -69.51
N LYS A 8 -36.30 -18.52 -70.41
CA LYS A 8 -34.89 -18.72 -70.05
C LYS A 8 -34.34 -17.52 -69.25
N GLN A 9 -34.66 -16.30 -69.67
CA GLN A 9 -34.25 -15.09 -68.96
C GLN A 9 -34.88 -15.01 -67.56
N MET A 10 -36.15 -15.37 -67.44
CA MET A 10 -36.84 -15.46 -66.15
C MET A 10 -36.14 -16.45 -65.21
N LYS A 11 -35.75 -17.62 -65.71
CA LYS A 11 -35.05 -18.62 -64.90
C LYS A 11 -33.69 -18.11 -64.39
N VAL A 12 -32.90 -17.47 -65.26
CA VAL A 12 -31.63 -16.86 -64.85
C VAL A 12 -31.84 -15.80 -63.77
N ARG A 13 -32.83 -14.91 -63.95
CA ARG A 13 -33.16 -13.90 -62.92
C ARG A 13 -33.65 -14.51 -61.62
N GLN A 14 -34.34 -15.65 -61.67
CA GLN A 14 -34.78 -16.36 -60.48
C GLN A 14 -33.59 -16.96 -59.71
N GLU A 15 -32.60 -17.52 -60.42
CA GLU A 15 -31.35 -18.00 -59.82
C GLU A 15 -30.56 -16.84 -59.20
N ASP A 16 -30.41 -15.71 -59.91
CA ASP A 16 -29.76 -14.50 -59.38
C ASP A 16 -30.47 -13.97 -58.12
N LEU A 17 -31.81 -13.96 -58.12
CA LEU A 17 -32.61 -13.54 -56.98
C LEU A 17 -32.42 -14.48 -55.78
N MET A 18 -32.33 -15.79 -56.01
CA MET A 18 -32.03 -16.76 -54.95
C MET A 18 -30.64 -16.53 -54.37
N HIS A 19 -29.61 -16.33 -55.21
CA HIS A 19 -28.27 -16.02 -54.74
C HIS A 19 -28.21 -14.72 -53.94
N LEU A 20 -28.89 -13.67 -54.39
CA LEU A 20 -28.94 -12.40 -53.68
C LEU A 20 -29.66 -12.55 -52.32
N LYS A 21 -30.73 -13.34 -52.28
CA LYS A 21 -31.45 -13.66 -51.02
C LYS A 21 -30.54 -14.35 -50.02
N ASP A 22 -29.76 -15.34 -50.46
CA ASP A 22 -28.82 -16.05 -49.59
C ASP A 22 -27.71 -15.11 -49.10
N GLN A 23 -27.18 -14.25 -49.98
CA GLN A 23 -26.18 -13.25 -49.60
C GLN A 23 -26.72 -12.25 -48.58
N VAL A 24 -27.98 -11.82 -48.72
CA VAL A 24 -28.64 -10.92 -47.75
C VAL A 24 -28.76 -11.60 -46.39
N PHE A 25 -29.16 -12.87 -46.33
CA PHE A 25 -29.24 -13.58 -45.05
C PHE A 25 -27.88 -13.79 -44.41
N GLN A 26 -26.87 -14.21 -45.19
CA GLN A 26 -25.53 -14.42 -44.66
C GLN A 26 -24.94 -13.11 -44.15
N THR A 27 -25.08 -12.03 -44.90
CA THR A 27 -24.60 -10.70 -44.49
C THR A 27 -25.36 -10.20 -43.27
N GLY A 28 -26.67 -10.45 -43.19
CA GLY A 28 -27.49 -10.11 -42.04
C GLY A 28 -27.04 -10.82 -40.77
N GLN A 29 -26.81 -12.15 -40.84
CA GLN A 29 -26.29 -12.93 -39.71
C GLN A 29 -24.91 -12.44 -39.26
N ASN A 30 -24.01 -12.20 -40.22
CA ASN A 30 -22.68 -11.67 -39.91
C ASN A 30 -22.78 -10.28 -39.25
N LEU A 31 -23.70 -9.42 -39.70
CA LEU A 31 -23.89 -8.09 -39.13
C LEU A 31 -24.40 -8.19 -37.67
N GLU A 32 -25.37 -9.06 -37.41
CA GLU A 32 -25.88 -9.30 -36.05
C GLU A 32 -24.78 -9.82 -35.12
N GLU A 33 -23.99 -10.79 -35.57
CA GLU A 33 -22.85 -11.32 -34.80
C GLU A 33 -21.84 -10.21 -34.47
N LYS A 34 -21.43 -9.42 -35.47
CA LYS A 34 -20.48 -8.32 -35.25
C LYS A 34 -21.06 -7.23 -34.34
N GLN A 35 -22.36 -6.98 -34.41
CA GLN A 35 -23.04 -6.03 -33.53
C GLN A 35 -23.02 -6.52 -32.07
N THR A 36 -23.31 -7.80 -31.83
CA THR A 36 -23.20 -8.41 -30.50
C THR A 36 -21.80 -8.29 -29.93
N ILE A 37 -20.77 -8.67 -30.68
CA ILE A 37 -19.36 -8.55 -30.25
C ILE A 37 -19.00 -7.09 -29.94
N LEU A 38 -19.45 -6.16 -30.76
CA LEU A 38 -19.18 -4.74 -30.55
C LEU A 38 -19.84 -4.21 -29.27
N ASP A 39 -21.04 -4.67 -28.94
CA ASP A 39 -21.71 -4.29 -27.69
C ASP A 39 -21.05 -4.93 -26.47
N GLU A 40 -20.57 -6.17 -26.57
CA GLU A 40 -19.76 -6.82 -25.53
C GLU A 40 -18.46 -6.06 -25.26
N VAL A 41 -17.70 -5.71 -26.31
CA VAL A 41 -16.47 -4.91 -26.18
C VAL A 41 -16.75 -3.53 -25.58
N ARG A 42 -17.88 -2.90 -25.92
CA ARG A 42 -18.29 -1.63 -25.30
C ARG A 42 -18.62 -1.79 -23.83
N ALA A 43 -19.26 -2.89 -23.44
CA ALA A 43 -19.55 -3.19 -22.03
C ALA A 43 -18.27 -3.43 -21.24
N GLU A 44 -17.35 -4.25 -21.76
CA GLU A 44 -16.05 -4.51 -21.14
C GLU A 44 -15.24 -3.23 -20.96
N ARG A 45 -15.19 -2.38 -21.99
CA ARG A 45 -14.52 -1.07 -21.91
C ARG A 45 -15.08 -0.20 -20.77
N LYS A 46 -16.41 -0.21 -20.55
CA LYS A 46 -17.02 0.53 -19.44
C LYS A 46 -16.60 -0.04 -18.09
N VAL A 47 -16.54 -1.36 -17.94
CA VAL A 47 -16.07 -2.03 -16.72
C VAL A 47 -14.61 -1.64 -16.43
N LEU A 48 -13.73 -1.80 -17.41
CA LEU A 48 -12.32 -1.42 -17.28
C LEU A 48 -12.13 0.05 -16.92
N HIS A 49 -12.95 0.94 -17.50
CA HIS A 49 -12.92 2.36 -17.16
C HIS A 49 -13.35 2.63 -15.71
N SER A 50 -14.34 1.89 -15.20
CA SER A 50 -14.76 1.98 -13.80
C SER A 50 -13.68 1.48 -12.83
N GLU A 51 -12.97 0.41 -13.19
CA GLU A 51 -11.84 -0.12 -12.42
C GLU A 51 -10.67 0.86 -12.40
N LEU A 52 -10.32 1.45 -13.55
CA LEU A 52 -9.32 2.50 -13.64
C LEU A 52 -9.64 3.65 -12.70
N ASN A 53 -10.89 4.13 -12.71
CA ASN A 53 -11.33 5.22 -11.82
C ASN A 53 -11.23 4.82 -10.34
N ARG A 54 -11.55 3.56 -9.99
CA ARG A 54 -11.38 3.04 -8.63
C ARG A 54 -9.91 3.05 -8.21
N TYR A 55 -8.99 2.61 -9.06
CA TYR A 55 -7.56 2.63 -8.77
C TYR A 55 -7.02 4.05 -8.63
N ILE A 56 -7.46 4.99 -9.49
CA ILE A 56 -7.10 6.40 -9.36
C ILE A 56 -7.55 6.96 -8.01
N ALA A 57 -8.78 6.62 -7.56
CA ALA A 57 -9.26 7.03 -6.24
C ALA A 57 -8.40 6.47 -5.10
N MET A 58 -8.00 5.20 -5.18
CA MET A 58 -7.09 4.59 -4.18
C MET A 58 -5.72 5.28 -4.14
N VAL A 59 -5.13 5.57 -5.30
CA VAL A 59 -3.83 6.27 -5.37
C VAL A 59 -3.94 7.67 -4.76
N LYS A 60 -5.01 8.41 -5.03
CA LYS A 60 -5.26 9.72 -4.42
C LYS A 60 -5.37 9.63 -2.90
N GLN A 61 -6.00 8.58 -2.38
CA GLN A 61 -6.10 8.36 -0.94
C GLN A 61 -4.72 8.12 -0.31
N VAL A 62 -3.91 7.25 -0.91
CA VAL A 62 -2.53 6.99 -0.43
C VAL A 62 -1.68 8.25 -0.47
N GLN A 63 -1.82 9.07 -1.51
CA GLN A 63 -1.12 10.37 -1.58
C GLN A 63 -1.50 11.29 -0.43
N LYS A 64 -2.80 11.39 -0.10
CA LYS A 64 -3.27 12.17 1.05
C LYS A 64 -2.74 11.62 2.37
N ASP A 65 -2.73 10.31 2.55
CA ASP A 65 -2.20 9.67 3.76
C ASP A 65 -0.69 9.92 3.91
N LEU A 66 0.05 9.93 2.79
CA LEU A 66 1.47 10.26 2.77
C LEU A 66 1.72 11.73 3.16
N GLU A 67 0.91 12.66 2.66
CA GLU A 67 0.98 14.08 3.04
C GLU A 67 0.73 14.28 4.54
N LEU A 68 -0.28 13.61 5.10
CA LEU A 68 -0.57 13.64 6.53
C LEU A 68 0.57 13.04 7.36
N ALA A 69 1.16 11.93 6.91
CA ALA A 69 2.31 11.32 7.58
C ALA A 69 3.54 12.24 7.57
N ALA A 70 3.82 12.90 6.44
CA ALA A 70 4.92 13.86 6.33
C ALA A 70 4.70 15.11 7.20
N GLU A 71 3.46 15.59 7.32
CA GLU A 71 3.11 16.66 8.24
C GLU A 71 3.35 16.25 9.69
N ALA A 72 2.86 15.06 10.08
CA ALA A 72 3.05 14.52 11.42
C ALA A 72 4.54 14.30 11.75
N GLU A 73 5.33 13.77 10.81
CA GLU A 73 6.78 13.63 10.96
C GLU A 73 7.45 14.98 11.19
N THR A 74 7.06 16.00 10.43
CA THR A 74 7.59 17.36 10.58
C THR A 74 7.25 17.95 11.95
N GLN A 75 6.02 17.76 12.43
CA GLN A 75 5.58 18.24 13.74
C GLN A 75 6.34 17.52 14.87
N LEU A 76 6.38 16.19 14.86
CA LEU A 76 7.09 15.39 15.85
C LEU A 76 8.60 15.67 15.85
N THR A 77 9.20 15.94 14.70
CA THR A 77 10.60 16.33 14.60
C THR A 77 10.87 17.65 15.31
N LYS A 78 10.00 18.66 15.09
CA LYS A 78 10.11 19.96 15.78
C LYS A 78 9.93 19.81 17.28
N GLU A 79 8.94 19.04 17.72
CA GLU A 79 8.69 18.80 19.15
C GLU A 79 9.87 18.07 19.80
N ARG A 80 10.42 17.05 19.13
CA ARG A 80 11.61 16.34 19.59
C ARG A 80 12.81 17.27 19.73
N ASP A 81 13.05 18.14 18.75
CA ASP A 81 14.14 19.12 18.80
C ASP A 81 13.94 20.13 19.93
N GLN A 82 12.72 20.64 20.12
CA GLN A 82 12.39 21.56 21.21
C GLN A 82 12.57 20.92 22.58
N LEU A 83 12.07 19.69 22.77
CA LEU A 83 12.23 18.95 24.02
C LEU A 83 13.70 18.61 24.28
N SER A 84 14.46 18.25 23.25
CA SER A 84 15.90 17.99 23.38
C SER A 84 16.67 19.24 23.81
N GLN A 85 16.37 20.39 23.21
CA GLN A 85 16.97 21.67 23.61
C GLN A 85 16.61 22.05 25.04
N TYR A 86 15.32 21.94 25.40
CA TYR A 86 14.84 22.23 26.75
C TYR A 86 15.46 21.30 27.80
N LEU A 87 15.56 20.00 27.49
CA LEU A 87 16.19 19.02 28.38
C LEU A 87 17.68 19.32 28.59
N ASN A 88 18.40 19.67 27.52
CA ASN A 88 19.81 20.06 27.64
C ASN A 88 19.97 21.32 28.49
N GLN A 89 19.07 22.31 28.34
CA GLN A 89 19.09 23.51 29.17
C GLN A 89 18.86 23.18 30.65
N LEU A 90 17.81 22.40 30.97
CA LEU A 90 17.52 21.99 32.35
C LEU A 90 18.68 21.19 32.95
N ARG A 91 19.25 20.24 32.20
CA ARG A 91 20.29 19.35 32.70
C ARG A 91 21.61 20.09 32.93
N ASP A 92 22.07 20.81 31.91
CA ASP A 92 23.45 21.29 31.86
C ASP A 92 23.61 22.69 32.48
N HIS A 93 22.55 23.51 32.44
CA HIS A 93 22.58 24.85 33.03
C HIS A 93 21.90 24.91 34.39
N ASP A 94 20.65 24.49 34.49
CA ASP A 94 19.88 24.76 35.71
C ASP A 94 20.17 23.74 36.82
N PHE A 95 20.08 22.45 36.48
CA PHE A 95 20.26 21.36 37.44
C PHE A 95 21.70 21.27 37.92
N LYS A 96 22.69 21.33 37.03
CA LYS A 96 24.09 21.20 37.39
C LYS A 96 24.55 22.30 38.35
N VAL A 97 24.20 23.55 38.05
CA VAL A 97 24.52 24.70 38.90
C VAL A 97 23.85 24.57 40.27
N LEU A 98 22.54 24.29 40.29
CA LEU A 98 21.80 24.19 41.55
C LEU A 98 22.27 23.00 42.39
N LYS A 99 22.58 21.86 41.77
CA LYS A 99 23.12 20.70 42.48
C LYS A 99 24.45 21.04 43.13
N GLU A 100 25.35 21.72 42.41
CA GLU A 100 26.64 22.13 42.94
C GLU A 100 26.49 23.07 44.14
N GLU A 101 25.58 24.04 44.07
CA GLU A 101 25.25 24.93 45.19
C GLU A 101 24.71 24.17 46.41
N VAL A 102 23.79 23.22 46.20
CA VAL A 102 23.20 22.41 47.27
C VAL A 102 24.24 21.49 47.91
N ASP A 103 25.08 20.85 47.11
CA ASP A 103 26.14 19.98 47.61
C ASP A 103 27.19 20.79 48.40
N GLN A 104 27.52 22.01 47.98
CA GLN A 104 28.36 22.94 48.76
C GLN A 104 27.71 23.30 50.11
N LEU A 105 26.41 23.59 50.14
CA LEU A 105 25.67 23.89 51.37
C LEU A 105 25.60 22.67 52.31
N ARG A 106 25.43 21.47 51.76
CA ARG A 106 25.45 20.22 52.53
C ARG A 106 26.83 19.94 53.11
N ALA A 107 27.88 20.13 52.33
CA ALA A 107 29.27 19.97 52.79
C ALA A 107 29.57 20.91 53.97
N LYS A 108 29.13 22.18 53.92
CA LYS A 108 29.26 23.14 55.04
C LYS A 108 28.56 22.67 56.32
N LYS A 109 27.54 21.83 56.21
CA LYS A 109 26.80 21.25 57.36
C LYS A 109 27.24 19.82 57.71
N GLY A 110 28.28 19.29 57.08
CA GLY A 110 28.77 17.92 57.30
C GLY A 110 27.87 16.81 56.73
N LEU A 111 26.95 17.15 55.83
CA LEU A 111 26.04 16.20 55.18
C LEU A 111 26.66 15.63 53.89
N ARG A 112 26.30 14.39 53.53
CA ARG A 112 26.73 13.75 52.28
C ARG A 112 26.07 14.43 51.06
N PRO A 113 26.78 14.56 49.92
CA PRO A 113 26.21 15.08 48.68
C PRO A 113 25.03 14.24 48.17
N LEU A 114 24.19 14.87 47.36
CA LEU A 114 23.05 14.25 46.68
C LEU A 114 23.50 13.20 45.65
N GLN A 115 22.62 12.21 45.41
CA GLN A 115 22.80 11.21 44.36
C GLN A 115 22.96 11.87 42.97
N SER A 116 23.62 11.18 42.04
CA SER A 116 23.79 11.70 40.67
C SER A 116 22.47 11.61 39.90
N LEU A 117 22.26 12.57 39.00
CA LEU A 117 21.10 12.56 38.10
C LEU A 117 21.06 11.29 37.26
N GLU A 118 22.22 10.76 36.87
CA GLU A 118 22.35 9.51 36.12
C GLU A 118 21.79 8.31 36.89
N GLN A 119 22.06 8.23 38.19
CA GLN A 119 21.58 7.14 39.03
C GLN A 119 20.06 7.18 39.22
N GLU A 120 19.50 8.38 39.38
CA GLU A 120 18.03 8.57 39.45
C GLU A 120 17.37 8.34 38.09
N GLN A 121 18.03 8.72 36.99
CA GLN A 121 17.55 8.48 35.64
C GLN A 121 17.49 6.98 35.29
N GLU A 122 18.49 6.19 35.70
CA GLU A 122 18.49 4.74 35.53
C GLU A 122 17.33 4.07 36.29
N GLU A 123 17.07 4.49 37.54
CA GLU A 123 15.96 3.96 38.33
C GLU A 123 14.59 4.28 37.70
N VAL A 124 14.40 5.51 37.23
CA VAL A 124 13.16 5.93 36.56
C VAL A 124 12.99 5.22 35.22
N MET A 125 14.06 5.10 34.42
CA MET A 125 14.02 4.41 33.14
C MET A 125 13.73 2.91 33.34
N GLY A 126 14.30 2.29 34.37
CA GLY A 126 14.01 0.92 34.76
C GLY A 126 12.52 0.71 35.06
N ARG A 127 11.89 1.62 35.84
CA ARG A 127 10.45 1.58 36.12
C ARG A 127 9.60 1.78 34.87
N TYR A 128 9.95 2.75 34.04
CA TYR A 128 9.22 3.03 32.79
C TYR A 128 9.24 1.82 31.85
N LEU A 129 10.39 1.17 31.69
CA LEU A 129 10.50 -0.03 30.86
C LEU A 129 9.72 -1.21 31.44
N GLU A 130 9.66 -1.35 32.76
CA GLU A 130 8.83 -2.37 33.42
C GLU A 130 7.34 -2.11 33.19
N GLU A 131 6.88 -0.86 33.32
CA GLU A 131 5.50 -0.46 33.07
C GLU A 131 5.12 -0.69 31.60
N ARG A 132 6.01 -0.33 30.67
CA ARG A 132 5.82 -0.57 29.24
C ARG A 132 5.75 -2.06 28.91
N ARG A 133 6.60 -2.89 29.55
CA ARG A 133 6.51 -4.36 29.44
C ARG A 133 5.17 -4.88 29.98
N GLY A 134 4.65 -4.29 31.06
CA GLY A 134 3.32 -4.61 31.60
C GLY A 134 2.22 -4.36 30.59
N GLN A 135 2.19 -3.16 30.00
CA GLN A 135 1.21 -2.76 28.99
C GLN A 135 1.26 -3.67 27.75
N TRP A 136 2.46 -4.05 27.29
CA TRP A 136 2.61 -4.98 26.16
C TRP A 136 2.06 -6.39 26.44
N ARG A 137 2.09 -6.84 27.69
CA ARG A 137 1.48 -8.12 28.10
C ARG A 137 -0.04 -8.02 28.18
N GLU A 138 -0.58 -6.86 28.57
CA GLU A 138 -2.02 -6.61 28.66
C GLU A 138 -2.67 -6.42 27.29
N ASP A 139 -1.97 -5.78 26.34
CA ASP A 139 -2.43 -5.56 24.95
C ASP A 139 -2.34 -6.82 24.06
N GLY A 140 -1.95 -7.97 24.62
CA GLY A 140 -1.96 -9.26 23.93
C GLY A 140 -0.87 -9.45 22.87
N VAL A 141 0.11 -8.54 22.77
CA VAL A 141 1.29 -8.67 21.89
C VAL A 141 2.42 -9.37 22.63
N ALA A 142 2.14 -10.55 23.18
CA ALA A 142 3.19 -11.40 23.72
C ALA A 142 3.90 -12.13 22.55
N PRO A 143 5.24 -12.10 22.46
CA PRO A 143 5.94 -13.09 21.67
C PRO A 143 5.66 -14.43 22.33
N GLN A 144 5.01 -15.35 21.62
CA GLN A 144 4.85 -16.72 22.11
C GLN A 144 6.25 -17.29 22.35
N ASP A 145 6.50 -17.70 23.60
CA ASP A 145 7.65 -18.53 23.94
C ASP A 145 7.71 -19.72 22.97
N PRO A 146 8.83 -19.96 22.26
CA PRO A 146 8.97 -21.14 21.41
C PRO A 146 9.09 -22.46 22.22
N SER A 147 8.80 -22.47 23.52
CA SER A 147 9.00 -23.64 24.39
C SER A 147 7.74 -24.46 24.69
N SER A 148 6.59 -24.19 24.05
CA SER A 148 5.35 -24.95 24.26
C SER A 148 4.75 -25.55 23.00
N SER A 149 5.58 -26.18 22.16
CA SER A 149 5.09 -27.22 21.24
C SER A 149 6.24 -28.13 20.78
N LEU A 150 6.57 -29.13 21.61
CA LEU A 150 7.31 -30.31 21.16
C LEU A 150 6.30 -31.41 20.80
N PRO A 151 6.05 -31.69 19.51
CA PRO A 151 5.73 -33.04 19.09
C PRO A 151 7.05 -33.83 18.96
N SER A 152 7.20 -34.83 19.83
CA SER A 152 8.24 -35.85 19.75
C SER A 152 8.18 -36.56 18.38
N SER A 153 9.22 -36.44 17.57
CA SER A 153 9.63 -37.48 16.62
C SER A 153 11.04 -37.24 16.06
N SER A 154 11.92 -38.18 16.42
CA SER A 154 12.82 -38.89 15.50
C SER A 154 13.92 -38.09 14.77
N LEU A 155 15.13 -38.17 15.32
CA LEU A 155 16.39 -38.53 14.65
C LEU A 155 16.58 -38.02 13.21
N THR A 156 17.51 -37.09 12.99
CA THR A 156 18.81 -37.38 12.37
C THR A 156 19.71 -36.13 12.28
N ASN A 157 20.96 -36.39 12.60
CA ASN A 157 22.11 -35.52 12.70
C ASN A 157 22.81 -35.43 11.34
N MET A 158 22.96 -34.22 10.74
CA MET A 158 24.08 -33.89 9.84
C MET A 158 24.40 -32.38 9.87
N ASN A 159 25.51 -32.10 10.56
CA ASN A 159 26.58 -31.14 10.30
C ASN A 159 26.64 -30.48 8.90
N ASN A 160 27.10 -29.21 8.84
CA ASN A 160 28.02 -28.59 7.83
C ASN A 160 27.64 -27.10 7.59
N SER A 161 28.24 -26.13 8.31
CA SER A 161 29.48 -25.41 7.98
C SER A 161 29.42 -24.48 6.75
N GLY A 162 29.63 -23.17 6.98
CA GLY A 162 30.54 -22.37 6.16
C GLY A 162 29.98 -21.15 5.41
N SER A 163 30.70 -20.03 5.59
CA SER A 163 30.78 -18.81 4.75
C SER A 163 29.60 -17.82 4.82
N GLY A 164 29.76 -16.52 5.13
CA GLY A 164 30.94 -15.65 5.09
C GLY A 164 30.88 -14.69 3.89
N SER A 165 30.53 -13.42 4.12
CA SER A 165 30.90 -12.18 3.39
C SER A 165 29.94 -11.07 3.84
N SER A 166 30.28 -9.96 4.51
CA SER A 166 31.33 -8.94 4.34
C SER A 166 31.14 -8.02 3.12
N LEU A 167 31.24 -6.70 3.38
CA LEU A 167 31.40 -5.52 2.49
C LEU A 167 30.10 -4.93 1.92
N VAL A 168 29.80 -3.62 1.88
CA VAL A 168 30.45 -2.30 2.15
C VAL A 168 29.30 -1.26 2.19
N ASP A 169 29.24 -0.30 3.13
CA ASP A 169 29.90 1.02 3.15
C ASP A 169 29.73 1.87 1.87
N ALA A 170 28.94 2.95 1.96
CA ALA A 170 29.05 4.15 1.13
C ALA A 170 28.33 5.32 1.83
N THR A 171 29.15 6.27 2.28
CA THR A 171 28.78 7.58 2.83
C THR A 171 28.97 8.68 1.77
N ALA A 172 28.02 9.63 1.71
CA ALA A 172 28.13 11.02 1.18
C ALA A 172 26.70 11.64 1.29
N VAL A 173 26.34 12.71 2.03
CA VAL A 173 26.82 14.11 2.12
C VAL A 173 26.82 14.75 0.72
N ASP A 174 26.02 15.77 0.35
CA ASP A 174 25.77 17.06 0.99
C ASP A 174 24.67 17.91 0.27
N THR A 175 24.20 18.95 0.99
CA THR A 175 23.73 20.31 0.59
C THR A 175 22.43 20.60 -0.19
N SER A 176 21.39 20.99 0.57
CA SER A 176 20.79 22.34 0.64
C SER A 176 20.32 23.12 -0.61
N SER A 177 19.01 23.39 -0.70
CA SER A 177 18.37 24.75 -0.64
C SER A 177 17.14 24.99 -1.55
N ARG A 178 15.98 25.20 -0.89
CA ARG A 178 15.14 26.43 -0.90
C ARG A 178 14.27 26.80 -2.14
N ARG A 179 12.94 26.79 -1.94
CA ARG A 179 11.93 27.89 -2.12
C ARG A 179 10.50 27.32 -1.97
N GLN A 180 9.75 27.61 -0.91
CA GLN A 180 8.86 28.77 -0.63
C GLN A 180 7.68 29.00 -1.60
N GLY A 181 6.46 29.01 -1.03
CA GLY A 181 5.18 29.53 -1.56
C GLY A 181 4.01 28.59 -1.22
N ALA A 182 3.30 28.69 -0.09
CA ALA A 182 2.31 29.69 0.38
C ALA A 182 0.91 29.62 -0.30
N GLY A 183 -0.12 29.33 0.51
CA GLY A 183 -1.57 29.52 0.23
C GLY A 183 -2.40 28.25 0.57
N SER A 184 -2.93 28.03 1.78
CA SER A 184 -4.04 28.66 2.53
C SER A 184 -5.47 28.23 2.13
N SER A 185 -6.24 27.81 3.15
CA SER A 185 -7.71 27.66 3.28
C SER A 185 -8.38 26.42 2.66
N SER A 186 -9.38 25.75 3.23
CA SER A 186 -10.00 25.69 4.58
C SER A 186 -11.15 24.66 4.52
N SER A 187 -11.50 24.04 5.67
CA SER A 187 -12.83 23.47 6.05
C SER A 187 -13.40 22.30 5.22
N SER A 188 -14.09 21.28 5.72
CA SER A 188 -14.67 20.98 7.03
C SER A 188 -15.22 19.53 7.02
N SER A 189 -15.45 19.00 8.23
CA SER A 189 -16.53 18.07 8.64
C SER A 189 -16.55 16.62 8.14
N GLY A 190 -16.37 15.69 9.09
CA GLY A 190 -17.52 14.94 9.62
C GLY A 190 -17.59 13.43 9.36
N ALA A 191 -17.67 12.69 10.47
CA ALA A 191 -18.43 11.45 10.69
C ALA A 191 -17.86 10.08 10.22
N ALA A 192 -17.43 9.32 11.23
CA ALA A 192 -17.72 7.91 11.54
C ALA A 192 -18.23 6.97 10.43
N ALA A 193 -17.53 5.86 10.23
CA ALA A 193 -18.15 4.54 10.07
C ALA A 193 -17.13 3.41 10.25
N ALA A 194 -17.57 2.36 10.93
CA ALA A 194 -16.84 1.16 11.30
C ALA A 194 -16.78 0.10 10.17
N ALA A 195 -15.94 -0.90 10.42
CA ALA A 195 -15.95 -2.26 9.88
C ALA A 195 -15.45 -2.47 8.43
N ASN A 196 -14.42 -3.31 8.28
CA ASN A 196 -14.57 -4.71 7.88
C ASN A 196 -13.30 -5.22 7.17
N SER A 197 -12.30 -5.64 7.92
CA SER A 197 -11.07 -6.24 7.41
C SER A 197 -11.21 -7.77 7.33
N SER A 198 -11.73 -8.30 6.23
CA SER A 198 -11.65 -9.73 5.87
C SER A 198 -12.25 -9.99 4.47
N SER A 199 -11.44 -9.96 3.41
CA SER A 199 -11.69 -10.70 2.12
C SER A 199 -10.73 -10.27 0.98
N ALA A 200 -9.42 -10.22 1.23
CA ALA A 200 -8.42 -9.82 0.22
C ALA A 200 -7.80 -10.99 -0.58
N SER A 201 -8.37 -12.21 -0.55
CA SER A 201 -7.64 -13.41 -0.96
C SER A 201 -8.22 -14.22 -2.15
N SER A 202 -9.20 -13.71 -2.90
CA SER A 202 -9.88 -14.55 -3.93
C SER A 202 -9.94 -13.99 -5.36
N ILE A 203 -9.35 -12.83 -5.67
CA ILE A 203 -9.49 -12.19 -7.01
C ILE A 203 -8.42 -12.62 -8.04
N SER A 204 -7.53 -13.55 -7.72
CA SER A 204 -6.36 -13.85 -8.58
C SER A 204 -6.55 -14.94 -9.66
N ARG A 205 -7.77 -15.49 -9.86
CA ARG A 205 -7.99 -16.55 -10.87
C ARG A 205 -8.95 -16.19 -11.99
N GLN A 206 -9.72 -15.10 -11.88
CA GLN A 206 -10.74 -14.75 -12.88
C GLN A 206 -10.22 -13.82 -13.99
N GLY A 207 -9.09 -13.13 -13.80
CA GLY A 207 -8.51 -12.20 -14.77
C GLY A 207 -7.66 -12.82 -15.89
N GLN A 208 -7.41 -14.14 -15.87
CA GLN A 208 -6.59 -14.80 -16.90
C GLN A 208 -7.40 -15.36 -18.08
N GLY A 209 -8.68 -15.70 -17.89
CA GLY A 209 -9.52 -16.21 -18.99
C GLY A 209 -9.83 -15.17 -20.07
N TRP A 210 -9.97 -13.89 -19.69
CA TRP A 210 -10.41 -12.83 -20.58
C TRP A 210 -9.33 -12.38 -21.56
N ARG A 211 -8.05 -12.43 -21.13
CA ARG A 211 -6.91 -12.17 -22.01
C ARG A 211 -6.77 -13.21 -23.14
N GLN A 212 -7.15 -14.46 -22.88
CA GLN A 212 -7.18 -15.52 -23.90
C GLN A 212 -8.36 -15.34 -24.87
N SER A 213 -9.52 -14.89 -24.36
CA SER A 213 -10.69 -14.59 -25.21
C SER A 213 -10.42 -13.43 -26.18
N ILE A 214 -9.78 -12.36 -25.71
CA ILE A 214 -9.42 -11.21 -26.57
C ILE A 214 -8.42 -11.61 -27.67
N GLN A 215 -7.48 -12.52 -27.39
CA GLN A 215 -6.55 -13.00 -28.43
C GLN A 215 -7.22 -13.94 -29.45
N GLN A 216 -8.19 -14.76 -29.02
CA GLN A 216 -9.00 -15.59 -29.93
C GLN A 216 -9.83 -14.71 -30.87
N ILE A 217 -10.50 -13.68 -30.34
CA ILE A 217 -11.31 -12.74 -31.13
C ILE A 217 -10.43 -11.95 -32.12
N THR A 218 -9.24 -11.52 -31.70
CA THR A 218 -8.31 -10.80 -32.59
C THR A 218 -7.79 -11.67 -33.73
N SER A 219 -7.66 -12.99 -33.51
CA SER A 219 -7.19 -13.93 -34.56
C SER A 219 -8.27 -14.23 -35.61
N ILE A 220 -9.55 -14.15 -35.25
CA ILE A 220 -10.69 -14.39 -36.16
C ILE A 220 -10.96 -13.20 -37.09
N ILE A 221 -10.53 -11.98 -36.72
CA ILE A 221 -10.74 -10.75 -37.50
C ILE A 221 -9.66 -10.56 -38.59
N LEU A 222 -8.57 -11.33 -38.55
CA LEU A 222 -7.38 -11.18 -39.41
C LEU A 222 -7.24 -12.27 -40.50
N VAL A 223 -8.27 -13.10 -40.70
CA VAL A 223 -8.39 -14.09 -41.80
C VAL A 223 -9.60 -13.74 -42.64
#